data_AF-A0AA38NY38-F1
#
_entry.id   AF-A0AA38NY38-F1
#
_cell.length_a   1.000
_cell.length_b   1.000
_cell.length_c   1.000
_cell.angle_alpha   90.00
_cell.angle_beta   90.00
_cell.angle_gamma   90.00
#
_symmetry.space_group_name_H-M   'P 1'
#
loop_
_entity.id
_entity.type
_entity.pdbx_description
1 polymer ?
#
loop_
_entity_poly.entity_id
_entity_poly.type
_entity_poly.pdbx_seq_one_letter_code
_entity_poly.pdbx_strand_id
1 'polypeptide(L)'
;MFHSQVKEKLGVTFNNAKSMLGKLDNIPERCGPWMTKKLSFKDRPGEEFLIYHRDPIEAVKALWGDPALAGDLVYKPAKLFRNSKHKEDDRIFSEMWTGSFWNAVQGQLPSGATLAPVILATDKTQLTQFSGNKSAYPVYLTLGNIPKELRRKPGTRACVLLAYLSVDKPGKKGLTKREMKLRRYQLFHRSMSIILEPLKRAGNPLGRGIEMVGGNGCVRRVYPVLATYVADYPEQCLVTCTKYGTCPRCQAKADELNLPTTKEARTQRWTLQKIVEAR
;
A
#
# COMPACT_ATOMS: atom_id res chain seq x y z
N MET A 1 -26.11 21.12 29.56
CA MET A 1 -27.06 21.49 28.48
C MET A 1 -26.42 21.62 27.09
N PHE A 2 -25.12 21.90 26.94
CA PHE A 2 -24.48 22.02 25.61
C PHE A 2 -24.32 20.71 24.82
N HIS A 3 -24.24 19.55 25.50
CA HIS A 3 -23.98 18.26 24.84
C HIS A 3 -25.18 17.68 24.07
N SER A 4 -26.42 18.00 24.46
CA SER A 4 -27.64 17.54 23.77
C SER A 4 -27.90 18.32 22.48
N GLN A 5 -27.67 19.63 22.51
CA GLN A 5 -27.88 20.51 21.35
C GLN A 5 -26.95 20.20 20.16
N VAL A 6 -25.73 19.73 20.42
CA VAL A 6 -24.80 19.33 19.34
C VAL A 6 -25.27 18.03 18.66
N LYS A 7 -25.76 17.05 19.42
CA LYS A 7 -26.28 15.79 18.85
C LYS A 7 -27.52 16.00 17.98
N GLU A 8 -28.42 16.89 18.40
CA GLU A 8 -29.61 17.26 17.62
C GLU A 8 -29.25 18.05 16.36
N LYS A 9 -28.33 19.02 16.44
CA LYS A 9 -27.88 19.81 15.28
C LYS A 9 -27.10 19.00 14.24
N LEU A 10 -26.40 17.94 14.66
CA LEU A 10 -25.69 17.03 13.75
C LEU A 10 -26.62 16.03 13.05
N GLY A 11 -27.91 15.98 13.40
CA GLY A 11 -28.88 15.08 12.76
C GLY A 11 -28.56 13.60 12.93
N VAL A 12 -27.85 13.20 13.99
CA VAL A 12 -27.37 11.81 14.21
C VAL A 12 -28.26 10.98 15.14
N THR A 13 -29.39 11.52 15.61
CA THR A 13 -30.35 10.81 16.47
C THR A 13 -31.19 9.79 15.70
N PHE A 14 -31.48 8.61 16.25
CA PHE A 14 -32.29 7.59 15.59
C PHE A 14 -33.33 7.04 16.56
N ASN A 15 -34.49 6.62 16.05
CA ASN A 15 -35.62 6.14 16.86
C ASN A 15 -35.91 4.63 16.66
N ASN A 16 -35.26 4.00 15.69
CA ASN A 16 -35.32 2.56 15.46
C ASN A 16 -34.08 2.06 14.69
N ALA A 17 -33.87 0.74 14.65
CA ALA A 17 -32.74 0.13 13.98
C ALA A 17 -32.65 0.47 12.48
N LYS A 18 -33.79 0.59 11.78
CA LYS A 18 -33.83 0.97 10.36
C LYS A 18 -33.28 2.38 10.13
N SER A 19 -33.68 3.35 10.96
CA SER A 19 -33.20 4.73 10.90
C SER A 19 -31.72 4.84 11.29
N MET A 20 -31.25 4.01 12.23
CA MET A 20 -29.83 3.93 12.59
C MET A 20 -28.98 3.37 11.44
N LEU A 21 -29.39 2.22 10.86
CA LEU A 21 -28.70 1.59 9.73
C LEU A 21 -28.70 2.51 8.51
N GLY A 22 -29.84 3.13 8.18
CA GLY A 22 -29.90 4.11 7.10
C GLY A 22 -28.97 5.31 7.33
N LYS A 23 -28.73 5.73 8.58
CA LYS A 23 -27.72 6.76 8.88
C LYS A 23 -26.31 6.26 8.72
N LEU A 24 -26.02 5.03 9.17
CA LEU A 24 -24.71 4.39 8.97
C LEU A 24 -24.38 4.24 7.48
N ASP A 25 -25.35 3.84 6.67
CA ASP A 25 -25.20 3.68 5.21
C ASP A 25 -24.93 5.03 4.50
N ASN A 26 -25.37 6.14 5.09
CA ASN A 26 -25.13 7.49 4.57
C ASN A 26 -23.82 8.12 5.08
N ILE A 27 -23.09 7.48 6.01
CA ILE A 27 -21.78 7.99 6.44
C ILE A 27 -20.82 7.90 5.25
N PRO A 28 -20.22 9.02 4.81
CA PRO A 28 -19.28 8.99 3.69
C PRO A 28 -18.10 8.07 3.99
N GLU A 29 -17.76 7.27 3.00
CA GLU A 29 -16.61 6.40 3.04
C GLU A 29 -15.31 7.20 3.20
N ARG A 30 -14.58 6.96 4.31
CA ARG A 30 -13.37 7.73 4.67
C ARG A 30 -12.33 7.77 3.56
N CYS A 31 -12.15 6.69 2.80
CA CYS A 31 -11.08 6.53 1.81
C CYS A 31 -11.60 6.53 0.35
N GLY A 32 -12.74 7.17 0.10
CA GLY A 32 -13.40 7.17 -1.20
C GLY A 32 -14.17 5.88 -1.49
N PRO A 33 -14.96 5.82 -2.58
CA PRO A 33 -15.84 4.70 -2.87
C PRO A 33 -15.05 3.43 -3.26
N TRP A 34 -15.66 2.27 -3.01
CA TRP A 34 -15.18 1.01 -3.54
C TRP A 34 -15.50 0.88 -5.04
N MET A 35 -14.54 0.37 -5.79
CA MET A 35 -14.64 0.05 -7.21
C MET A 35 -14.38 -1.44 -7.42
N THR A 36 -14.98 -2.00 -8.47
CA THR A 36 -14.74 -3.38 -8.89
C THR A 36 -14.11 -3.39 -10.28
N LYS A 37 -13.07 -4.20 -10.47
CA LYS A 37 -12.48 -4.45 -11.79
C LYS A 37 -12.45 -5.94 -12.07
N LYS A 38 -12.82 -6.30 -13.29
CA LYS A 38 -12.70 -7.66 -13.83
C LYS A 38 -11.40 -7.79 -14.61
N LEU A 39 -10.69 -8.89 -14.37
CA LEU A 39 -9.48 -9.28 -15.07
C LEU A 39 -9.70 -10.62 -15.76
N SER A 40 -9.12 -10.81 -16.94
CA SER A 40 -9.09 -12.10 -17.62
C SER A 40 -7.75 -12.28 -18.35
N PHE A 41 -7.39 -13.52 -18.62
CA PHE A 41 -6.23 -13.82 -19.46
C PHE A 41 -6.65 -13.80 -20.93
N LYS A 42 -5.78 -13.33 -21.83
CA LYS A 42 -6.09 -13.22 -23.27
C LYS A 42 -6.49 -14.56 -23.90
N ASP A 43 -5.86 -15.65 -23.48
CA ASP A 43 -6.15 -17.02 -23.91
C ASP A 43 -7.38 -17.63 -23.22
N ARG A 44 -7.96 -16.97 -22.22
CA ARG A 44 -9.09 -17.45 -21.41
C ARG A 44 -10.04 -16.30 -21.05
N PRO A 45 -10.69 -15.68 -22.04
CA PRO A 45 -11.54 -14.51 -21.80
C PRO A 45 -12.74 -14.81 -20.89
N GLY A 46 -13.19 -16.08 -20.83
CA GLY A 46 -14.27 -16.51 -19.95
C GLY A 46 -13.87 -16.77 -18.49
N GLU A 47 -12.58 -16.78 -18.15
CA GLU A 47 -12.11 -16.84 -16.76
C GLU A 47 -11.93 -15.42 -16.21
N GLU A 48 -12.92 -14.95 -15.44
CA GLU A 48 -12.90 -13.63 -14.81
C GLU A 48 -12.38 -13.68 -13.36
N PHE A 49 -11.49 -12.75 -13.01
CA PHE A 49 -10.94 -12.55 -11.68
C PHE A 49 -11.34 -11.16 -11.19
N LEU A 50 -12.04 -11.09 -10.08
CA LEU A 50 -12.52 -9.83 -9.51
C LEU A 50 -11.50 -9.24 -8.54
N ILE A 51 -11.25 -7.93 -8.68
CA ILE A 51 -10.58 -7.14 -7.65
C ILE A 51 -11.53 -6.05 -7.17
N TYR A 52 -11.56 -5.84 -5.86
CA TYR A 52 -12.29 -4.75 -5.21
C TYR A 52 -11.26 -3.77 -4.68
N HIS A 53 -11.32 -2.50 -5.06
CA HIS A 53 -10.30 -1.54 -4.66
C HIS A 53 -10.84 -0.12 -4.55
N ARG A 54 -10.13 0.73 -3.81
CA ARG A 54 -10.35 2.17 -3.77
C ARG A 54 -9.32 2.88 -4.64
N ASP A 55 -9.49 4.18 -4.86
CA ASP A 55 -8.45 5.02 -5.41
C ASP A 55 -7.38 5.25 -4.31
N PRO A 56 -6.10 4.87 -4.53
CA PRO A 56 -5.05 5.12 -3.54
C PRO A 56 -4.87 6.60 -3.21
N ILE A 57 -5.24 7.52 -4.12
CA ILE A 57 -5.17 8.96 -3.86
C ILE A 57 -6.18 9.37 -2.79
N GLU A 58 -7.40 8.85 -2.84
CA GLU A 58 -8.43 9.13 -1.83
C GLU A 58 -8.03 8.53 -0.47
N ALA A 59 -7.41 7.34 -0.46
CA ALA A 59 -6.84 6.76 0.74
C ALA A 59 -5.70 7.62 1.34
N VAL A 60 -4.82 8.18 0.50
CA VAL A 60 -3.76 9.10 0.95
C VAL A 60 -4.37 10.39 1.50
N LYS A 61 -5.32 11.01 0.79
CA LYS A 61 -6.02 12.23 1.25
C LYS A 61 -6.71 12.00 2.59
N ALA A 62 -7.33 10.84 2.78
CA ALA A 62 -8.01 10.49 4.02
C ALA A 62 -7.07 10.44 5.23
N LEU A 63 -5.87 9.87 5.06
CA LEU A 63 -4.84 9.85 6.11
C LEU A 63 -4.20 11.24 6.31
N TRP A 64 -4.00 11.97 5.22
CA TRP A 64 -3.38 13.29 5.23
C TRP A 64 -4.25 14.37 5.89
N GLY A 65 -5.55 14.30 5.62
CA GLY A 65 -6.57 15.24 6.08
C GLY A 65 -7.15 14.90 7.45
N ASP A 66 -6.73 13.80 8.08
CA ASP A 66 -7.28 13.39 9.38
C ASP A 66 -6.85 14.35 10.50
N PRO A 67 -7.79 15.06 11.15
CA PRO A 67 -7.45 15.96 12.26
C PRO A 67 -6.80 15.24 13.44
N ALA A 68 -7.10 13.96 13.66
CA ALA A 68 -6.50 13.17 14.72
C ALA A 68 -5.02 12.83 14.47
N LEU A 69 -4.54 12.95 13.23
CA LEU A 69 -3.14 12.75 12.86
C LEU A 69 -2.40 14.08 12.61
N ALA A 70 -3.11 15.21 12.56
CA ALA A 70 -2.58 16.48 12.11
C ALA A 70 -1.38 16.98 12.92
N GLY A 71 -1.38 16.72 14.23
CA GLY A 71 -0.28 17.10 15.14
C GLY A 71 0.98 16.24 14.98
N ASP A 72 0.84 15.04 14.41
CA ASP A 72 1.91 14.03 14.35
C ASP A 72 2.51 13.85 12.95
N LEU A 73 1.86 14.39 11.92
CA LEU A 73 2.32 14.27 10.53
C LEU A 73 3.64 15.02 10.30
N VAL A 74 4.63 14.31 9.78
CA VAL A 74 5.91 14.88 9.35
C VAL A 74 5.89 15.18 7.85
N TYR A 75 6.28 16.41 7.49
CA TYR A 75 6.20 16.90 6.10
C TYR A 75 7.54 17.06 5.40
N LYS A 76 8.67 16.90 6.10
CA LYS A 76 10.00 17.08 5.52
C LYS A 76 10.97 16.00 6.00
N PRO A 77 11.95 15.60 5.18
CA PRO A 77 13.01 14.72 5.63
C PRO A 77 13.89 15.41 6.67
N ALA A 78 14.56 14.60 7.48
CA ALA A 78 15.61 15.04 8.38
C ALA A 78 16.81 14.10 8.28
N LYS A 79 17.99 14.59 8.66
CA LYS A 79 19.13 13.74 8.98
C LYS A 79 19.43 13.92 10.47
N LEU A 80 19.51 12.79 11.18
CA LEU A 80 19.86 12.75 12.60
C LEU A 80 21.23 12.10 12.73
N PHE A 81 22.08 12.66 13.59
CA PHE A 81 23.44 12.19 13.81
C PHE A 81 23.69 11.99 15.30
N ARG A 82 24.49 10.99 15.66
CA ARG A 82 24.85 10.73 17.07
C ARG A 82 25.71 11.83 17.70
N ASN A 83 26.49 12.53 16.87
CA ASN A 83 27.42 13.55 17.30
C ASN A 83 27.26 14.84 16.46
N SER A 84 27.83 15.94 16.97
CA SER A 84 27.84 17.25 16.30
C SER A 84 28.74 17.30 15.05
N LYS A 85 29.51 16.23 14.78
CA LYS A 85 30.39 16.16 13.59
C LYS A 85 29.63 15.81 12.31
N HIS A 86 28.37 15.38 12.43
CA HIS A 86 27.45 15.13 11.31
C HIS A 86 28.04 14.20 10.23
N LYS A 87 28.81 13.20 10.65
CA LYS A 87 29.38 12.19 9.73
C LYS A 87 28.29 11.24 9.26
N GLU A 88 28.29 10.87 7.98
CA GLU A 88 27.26 9.98 7.41
C GLU A 88 27.28 8.58 8.06
N ASP A 89 28.44 8.09 8.52
CA ASP A 89 28.58 6.82 9.26
C ASP A 89 27.93 6.86 10.66
N ASP A 90 27.72 8.05 11.22
CA ASP A 90 27.10 8.28 12.52
C ASP A 90 25.58 8.56 12.43
N ARG A 91 24.99 8.30 11.27
CA ARG A 91 23.58 8.60 10.99
C ARG A 91 22.63 7.69 11.76
N ILE A 92 21.61 8.30 12.36
CA ILE A 92 20.55 7.61 13.09
C ILE A 92 19.35 7.43 12.17
N PHE A 93 18.91 6.18 12.03
CA PHE A 93 17.71 5.80 11.29
C PHE A 93 16.66 5.26 12.26
N SER A 94 15.59 6.01 12.47
CA SER A 94 14.52 5.64 13.42
C SER A 94 13.13 5.67 12.80
N GLU A 95 12.92 6.57 11.84
CA GLU A 95 11.64 6.87 11.18
C GLU A 95 11.82 7.08 9.67
N MET A 96 10.74 7.04 8.90
CA MET A 96 10.83 7.14 7.43
C MET A 96 11.50 8.45 6.99
N TRP A 97 11.22 9.58 7.66
CA TRP A 97 11.81 10.89 7.33
C TRP A 97 13.30 10.99 7.65
N THR A 98 13.81 10.12 8.52
CA THR A 98 15.26 10.01 8.80
C THR A 98 15.99 9.14 7.77
N GLY A 99 15.24 8.36 6.98
CA GLY A 99 15.75 7.45 5.96
C GLY A 99 16.41 8.15 4.77
N SER A 100 17.39 7.48 4.16
CA SER A 100 18.04 7.95 2.93
C SER A 100 17.06 8.05 1.77
N PHE A 101 16.06 7.14 1.71
CA PHE A 101 15.01 7.15 0.67
C PHE A 101 14.28 8.50 0.60
N TRP A 102 13.74 8.99 1.72
CA TRP A 102 12.96 10.23 1.70
C TRP A 102 13.84 11.41 1.24
N ASN A 103 15.05 11.53 1.79
CA ASN A 103 15.99 12.58 1.38
C ASN A 103 16.27 12.55 -0.13
N ALA A 104 16.54 11.36 -0.69
CA ALA A 104 16.86 11.19 -2.10
C ALA A 104 15.66 11.49 -3.03
N VAL A 105 14.46 11.06 -2.66
CA VAL A 105 13.26 11.31 -3.48
C VAL A 105 12.78 12.76 -3.35
N GLN A 106 12.80 13.33 -2.14
CA GLN A 106 12.43 14.73 -1.92
C GLN A 106 13.31 15.70 -2.71
N GLY A 107 14.60 15.40 -2.86
CA GLY A 107 15.53 16.20 -3.67
C GLY A 107 15.25 16.16 -5.18
N GLN A 108 14.43 15.22 -5.66
CA GLN A 108 14.01 15.13 -7.07
C GLN A 108 12.67 15.82 -7.34
N LEU A 109 11.99 16.31 -6.28
CA LEU A 109 10.70 16.99 -6.41
C LEU A 109 10.90 18.51 -6.57
N PRO A 110 9.93 19.22 -7.18
CA PRO A 110 9.97 20.67 -7.29
C PRO A 110 10.08 21.38 -5.93
N SER A 111 10.63 22.60 -5.92
CA SER A 111 10.70 23.42 -4.71
C SER A 111 9.29 23.64 -4.12
N GLY A 112 9.18 23.56 -2.79
CA GLY A 112 7.89 23.63 -2.08
C GLY A 112 7.05 22.35 -2.11
N ALA A 113 7.46 21.32 -2.85
CA ALA A 113 6.77 20.03 -2.84
C ALA A 113 6.98 19.27 -1.52
N THR A 114 5.98 18.49 -1.14
CA THR A 114 6.02 17.59 0.02
C THR A 114 5.90 16.15 -0.44
N LEU A 115 6.85 15.29 -0.06
CA LEU A 115 6.74 13.86 -0.31
C LEU A 115 5.75 13.20 0.67
N ALA A 116 4.89 12.32 0.15
CA ALA A 116 4.11 11.37 0.93
C ALA A 116 4.59 9.94 0.64
N PRO A 117 5.52 9.38 1.45
CA PRO A 117 5.99 8.01 1.23
C PRO A 117 4.85 7.04 1.53
N VAL A 118 4.36 6.33 0.53
CA VAL A 118 3.32 5.32 0.66
C VAL A 118 3.94 3.99 1.06
N ILE A 119 3.39 3.37 2.09
CA ILE A 119 3.76 2.03 2.55
C ILE A 119 2.57 1.12 2.28
N LEU A 120 2.80 0.06 1.51
CA LEU A 120 1.82 -0.98 1.27
C LEU A 120 2.12 -2.20 2.14
N ALA A 121 1.08 -2.92 2.52
CA ALA A 121 1.22 -4.25 3.09
C ALA A 121 0.17 -5.18 2.50
N THR A 122 0.51 -6.46 2.36
CA THR A 122 -0.48 -7.48 2.01
C THR A 122 -0.34 -8.66 2.94
N ASP A 123 -1.48 -9.20 3.34
CA ASP A 123 -1.53 -10.36 4.22
C ASP A 123 -2.68 -11.26 3.76
N LYS A 124 -2.34 -12.42 3.17
CA LYS A 124 -3.37 -13.34 2.68
C LYS A 124 -3.97 -14.09 3.87
N THR A 125 -5.20 -13.73 4.22
CA THR A 125 -5.88 -14.26 5.40
C THR A 125 -6.95 -15.28 5.00
N GLN A 126 -6.99 -16.42 5.71
CA GLN A 126 -8.11 -17.36 5.59
C GLN A 126 -9.28 -16.86 6.43
N LEU A 127 -10.45 -16.67 5.82
CA LEU A 127 -11.64 -16.16 6.50
C LEU A 127 -12.43 -17.27 7.21
N THR A 128 -12.34 -18.52 6.75
CA THR A 128 -13.10 -19.66 7.32
C THR A 128 -12.29 -20.95 7.22
N GLN A 129 -12.07 -21.67 8.33
CA GLN A 129 -11.41 -22.99 8.34
C GLN A 129 -12.38 -24.18 8.22
N PHE A 130 -13.66 -24.00 8.59
CA PHE A 130 -14.57 -25.13 8.80
C PHE A 130 -15.67 -25.31 7.73
N SER A 131 -15.98 -24.28 6.93
CA SER A 131 -16.92 -24.40 5.81
C SER A 131 -16.62 -23.38 4.70
N GLY A 132 -16.19 -23.86 3.53
CA GLY A 132 -16.10 -23.07 2.30
C GLY A 132 -14.73 -22.49 1.92
N ASN A 133 -13.65 -22.72 2.68
CA ASN A 133 -12.26 -22.31 2.35
C ASN A 133 -12.17 -20.88 1.76
N LYS A 134 -12.92 -19.92 2.31
CA LYS A 134 -12.90 -18.54 1.83
C LYS A 134 -11.61 -17.89 2.31
N SER A 135 -10.89 -17.24 1.41
CA SER A 135 -9.71 -16.44 1.72
C SER A 135 -9.96 -15.00 1.30
N ALA A 136 -9.41 -14.05 2.03
CA ALA A 136 -9.26 -12.67 1.59
C ALA A 136 -7.80 -12.40 1.27
N TYR A 137 -7.57 -11.52 0.31
CA TYR A 137 -6.23 -11.02 0.05
C TYR A 137 -6.20 -9.49 0.11
N PRO A 138 -6.25 -8.91 1.32
CA PRO A 138 -6.24 -7.47 1.51
C PRO A 138 -4.91 -6.82 1.13
N VAL A 139 -5.00 -5.61 0.57
CA VAL A 139 -3.92 -4.64 0.42
C VAL A 139 -4.20 -3.50 1.37
N TYR A 140 -3.27 -3.21 2.27
CA TYR A 140 -3.31 -2.10 3.20
C TYR A 140 -2.39 -0.97 2.72
N LEU A 141 -2.76 0.27 3.07
CA LEU A 141 -2.01 1.48 2.78
C LEU A 141 -1.84 2.32 4.05
N THR A 142 -0.62 2.82 4.26
CA THR A 142 -0.30 3.84 5.28
C THR A 142 0.76 4.79 4.75
N LEU A 143 1.05 5.86 5.50
CA LEU A 143 2.00 6.90 5.12
C LEU A 143 3.24 6.87 6.02
N GLY A 144 4.42 7.01 5.42
CA GLY A 144 5.67 7.23 6.13
C GLY A 144 5.74 8.57 6.87
N ASN A 145 4.83 9.50 6.55
CA ASN A 145 4.64 10.76 7.29
C ASN A 145 4.11 10.53 8.71
N ILE A 146 3.52 9.36 8.99
CA ILE A 146 2.96 9.02 10.29
C ILE A 146 4.01 8.24 11.11
N PRO A 147 4.32 8.67 12.35
CA PRO A 147 5.22 7.97 13.25
C PRO A 147 4.90 6.46 13.34
N LYS A 148 5.93 5.62 13.38
CA LYS A 148 5.72 4.16 13.37
C LYS A 148 4.89 3.65 14.55
N GLU A 149 4.95 4.31 15.70
CA GLU A 149 4.17 3.96 16.89
C GLU A 149 2.68 4.16 16.67
N LEU A 150 2.29 5.29 16.06
CA LEU A 150 0.90 5.57 15.71
C LEU A 150 0.38 4.61 14.64
N ARG A 151 1.21 4.27 13.64
CA ARG A 151 0.86 3.26 12.62
C ARG A 151 0.57 1.87 13.21
N ARG A 152 1.22 1.52 14.33
CA ARG A 152 1.07 0.23 15.02
C ARG A 152 -0.10 0.19 16.01
N LYS A 153 -0.70 1.33 16.34
CA LYS A 153 -1.80 1.43 17.30
C LYS A 153 -3.14 1.33 16.56
N PRO A 154 -3.93 0.23 16.72
CA PRO A 154 -5.16 0.04 15.94
C PRO A 154 -6.18 1.19 16.10
N GLY A 155 -6.24 1.81 17.28
CA GLY A 155 -7.16 2.91 17.57
C GLY A 155 -6.90 4.20 16.79
N THR A 156 -5.71 4.42 16.23
CA THR A 156 -5.38 5.63 15.47
C THR A 156 -5.94 5.59 14.04
N ARG A 157 -6.31 4.39 13.55
CA ARG A 157 -6.76 4.18 12.17
C ARG A 157 -5.80 4.76 11.13
N ALA A 158 -4.49 4.75 11.43
CA ALA A 158 -3.42 5.23 10.57
C ALA A 158 -3.06 4.28 9.41
N CYS A 159 -3.72 3.12 9.34
CA CYS A 159 -3.61 2.15 8.27
C CYS A 159 -5.01 1.89 7.70
N VAL A 160 -5.15 1.94 6.39
CA VAL A 160 -6.45 1.81 5.70
C VAL A 160 -6.41 0.65 4.72
N LEU A 161 -7.56 0.02 4.54
CA LEU A 161 -7.72 -1.04 3.55
C LEU A 161 -7.92 -0.41 2.16
N LEU A 162 -7.00 -0.72 1.24
CA LEU A 162 -6.99 -0.20 -0.11
C LEU A 162 -7.71 -1.13 -1.11
N ALA A 163 -7.51 -2.44 -0.99
CA ALA A 163 -8.05 -3.40 -1.94
C ALA A 163 -8.23 -4.81 -1.36
N TYR A 164 -9.06 -5.60 -2.01
CA TYR A 164 -9.08 -7.06 -1.95
C TYR A 164 -8.69 -7.60 -3.33
N LEU A 165 -7.57 -8.33 -3.39
CA LEU A 165 -7.13 -9.03 -4.59
C LEU A 165 -7.92 -10.32 -4.78
N SER A 166 -8.01 -10.79 -6.02
CA SER A 166 -8.63 -12.08 -6.33
C SER A 166 -7.85 -13.21 -5.66
N VAL A 167 -8.58 -14.10 -5.00
CA VAL A 167 -8.07 -15.35 -4.42
C VAL A 167 -8.34 -16.56 -5.32
N ASP A 168 -9.05 -16.34 -6.43
CA ASP A 168 -9.46 -17.38 -7.35
C ASP A 168 -8.24 -17.97 -8.05
N LYS A 169 -8.34 -19.27 -8.33
CA LYS A 169 -7.26 -20.00 -9.00
C LYS A 169 -7.60 -20.07 -10.49
N PRO A 170 -6.65 -19.74 -11.38
CA PRO A 170 -6.83 -19.97 -12.81
C PRO A 170 -7.20 -21.42 -13.11
N GLY A 171 -8.04 -21.62 -14.13
CA GLY A 171 -8.50 -22.93 -14.54
C GLY A 171 -7.34 -23.85 -14.90
N LYS A 172 -7.41 -25.11 -14.50
CA LYS A 172 -6.29 -26.07 -14.65
C LYS A 172 -6.16 -26.64 -16.07
N LYS A 173 -7.26 -26.66 -16.83
CA LYS A 173 -7.33 -27.36 -18.13
C LYS A 173 -6.30 -26.79 -19.10
N GLY A 174 -5.38 -27.61 -19.60
CA GLY A 174 -4.36 -27.18 -20.57
C GLY A 174 -3.22 -26.33 -20.00
N LEU A 175 -3.01 -26.28 -18.67
CA LEU A 175 -1.85 -25.63 -18.06
C LEU A 175 -0.99 -26.62 -17.29
N THR A 176 0.32 -26.52 -17.48
CA THR A 176 1.32 -27.15 -16.62
C THR A 176 1.33 -26.51 -15.22
N LYS A 177 1.93 -27.22 -14.25
CA LYS A 177 2.15 -26.67 -12.89
C LYS A 177 2.93 -25.36 -12.90
N ARG A 178 3.87 -25.21 -13.83
CA ARG A 178 4.70 -24.01 -13.99
C ARG A 178 3.85 -22.84 -14.48
N GLU A 179 3.04 -23.04 -15.51
CA GLU A 179 2.18 -21.99 -16.06
C GLU A 179 1.11 -21.56 -15.06
N MET A 180 0.49 -22.50 -14.34
CA MET A 180 -0.45 -22.17 -13.27
C MET A 180 0.18 -21.24 -12.21
N LYS A 181 1.45 -21.46 -11.89
CA LYS A 181 2.19 -20.58 -10.97
C LYS A 181 2.38 -19.19 -11.58
N LEU A 182 2.83 -19.14 -12.84
CA LEU A 182 3.05 -17.91 -13.58
C LEU A 182 1.79 -17.05 -13.66
N ARG A 183 0.63 -17.67 -13.94
CA ARG A 183 -0.66 -17.01 -13.97
C ARG A 183 -1.00 -16.32 -12.65
N ARG A 184 -0.63 -16.91 -11.50
CA ARG A 184 -0.82 -16.26 -10.18
C ARG A 184 0.04 -15.01 -10.03
N TYR A 185 1.31 -15.05 -10.44
CA TYR A 185 2.16 -13.85 -10.44
C TYR A 185 1.60 -12.78 -11.40
N GLN A 186 1.20 -13.17 -12.61
CA GLN A 186 0.60 -12.26 -13.58
C GLN A 186 -0.65 -11.58 -13.03
N LEU A 187 -1.57 -12.35 -12.42
CA LEU A 187 -2.81 -11.83 -11.85
C LEU A 187 -2.53 -10.84 -10.72
N PHE A 188 -1.61 -11.18 -9.80
CA PHE A 188 -1.18 -10.29 -8.72
C PHE A 188 -0.61 -8.98 -9.26
N HIS A 189 0.40 -9.05 -10.14
CA HIS A 189 1.07 -7.86 -10.69
C HIS A 189 0.16 -7.02 -11.57
N ARG A 190 -0.76 -7.64 -12.32
CA ARG A 190 -1.76 -6.92 -13.11
C ARG A 190 -2.75 -6.19 -12.19
N SER A 191 -3.20 -6.83 -11.12
CA SER A 191 -4.08 -6.22 -10.12
C SER A 191 -3.42 -5.02 -9.45
N MET A 192 -2.20 -5.19 -8.93
CA MET A 192 -1.43 -4.11 -8.31
C MET A 192 -1.13 -2.98 -9.30
N SER A 193 -0.86 -3.30 -10.56
CA SER A 193 -0.64 -2.28 -11.60
C SER A 193 -1.88 -1.43 -11.86
N ILE A 194 -3.09 -1.99 -11.78
CA ILE A 194 -4.34 -1.23 -11.95
C ILE A 194 -4.58 -0.35 -10.71
N ILE A 195 -4.48 -0.94 -9.52
CA ILE A 195 -4.74 -0.26 -8.26
C ILE A 195 -3.79 0.92 -8.06
N LEU A 196 -2.50 0.75 -8.37
CA LEU A 196 -1.47 1.76 -8.13
C LEU A 196 -1.24 2.74 -9.29
N GLU A 197 -1.99 2.64 -10.39
CA GLU A 197 -1.83 3.54 -11.54
C GLU A 197 -2.06 5.02 -11.17
N PRO A 198 -3.12 5.40 -10.41
CA PRO A 198 -3.30 6.78 -9.97
C PRO A 198 -2.13 7.27 -9.11
N LEU A 199 -1.58 6.41 -8.26
CA LEU A 199 -0.44 6.71 -7.41
C LEU A 199 0.82 7.01 -8.23
N LYS A 200 1.12 6.20 -9.26
CA LYS A 200 2.26 6.42 -10.16
C LYS A 200 2.17 7.76 -10.87
N ARG A 201 0.97 8.12 -11.36
CA ARG A 201 0.73 9.39 -12.03
C ARG A 201 0.95 10.58 -11.10
N ALA A 202 0.40 10.50 -9.89
CA ALA A 202 0.48 11.54 -8.88
C ALA A 202 1.90 11.73 -8.30
N GLY A 203 2.64 10.63 -8.14
CA GLY A 203 4.00 10.63 -7.61
C GLY A 203 5.09 10.98 -8.63
N ASN A 204 4.74 11.19 -9.91
CA ASN A 204 5.71 11.52 -10.94
C ASN A 204 6.34 12.91 -10.67
N PRO A 205 7.68 13.03 -10.53
CA PRO A 205 8.36 14.30 -10.27
C PRO A 205 8.18 15.33 -11.39
N LEU A 206 7.98 14.88 -12.64
CA LEU A 206 7.66 15.75 -13.78
C LEU A 206 6.16 16.13 -13.84
N GLY A 207 5.34 15.52 -12.99
CA GLY A 207 3.93 15.82 -12.84
C GLY A 207 3.68 17.01 -11.91
N ARG A 208 2.40 17.35 -11.75
CA ARG A 208 1.96 18.46 -10.92
C ARG A 208 1.72 18.10 -9.44
N GLY A 209 2.02 16.87 -9.02
CA GLY A 209 1.60 16.38 -7.69
C GLY A 209 0.08 16.56 -7.46
N ILE A 210 -0.34 16.60 -6.20
CA ILE A 210 -1.74 16.79 -5.80
C ILE A 210 -1.80 17.85 -4.70
N GLU A 211 -2.72 18.79 -4.80
CA GLU A 211 -3.03 19.68 -3.68
C GLU A 211 -3.86 18.92 -2.65
N MET A 212 -3.34 18.83 -1.43
CA MET A 212 -4.00 18.16 -0.32
C MET A 212 -4.11 19.12 0.85
N VAL A 213 -5.33 19.23 1.39
CA VAL A 213 -5.60 19.92 2.65
C VAL A 213 -5.22 18.97 3.78
N GLY A 214 -4.27 19.38 4.63
CA GLY A 214 -3.91 18.62 5.83
C GLY A 214 -4.98 18.76 6.92
N GLY A 215 -4.98 17.87 7.91
CA GLY A 215 -5.87 17.98 9.06
C GLY A 215 -5.68 19.25 9.89
N ASN A 216 -4.58 19.99 9.67
CA ASN A 216 -4.31 21.33 10.21
C ASN A 216 -4.87 22.49 9.36
N GLY A 217 -5.60 22.19 8.27
CA GLY A 217 -6.15 23.19 7.35
C GLY A 217 -5.16 23.75 6.32
N CYS A 218 -3.86 23.47 6.45
CA CYS A 218 -2.87 23.95 5.48
C CYS A 218 -2.92 23.13 4.18
N VAL A 219 -2.87 23.83 3.05
CA VAL A 219 -2.78 23.22 1.71
C VAL A 219 -1.31 22.93 1.39
N ARG A 220 -1.02 21.72 0.91
CA ARG A 220 0.32 21.32 0.49
C ARG A 220 0.27 20.67 -0.89
N ARG A 221 1.32 20.90 -1.66
CA ARG A 221 1.57 20.22 -2.93
C ARG A 221 2.26 18.88 -2.64
N VAL A 222 1.49 17.80 -2.63
CA VAL A 222 1.91 16.46 -2.19
C VAL A 222 2.21 15.55 -3.36
N TYR A 223 3.33 14.84 -3.30
CA TYR A 223 3.72 13.79 -4.24
C TYR A 223 3.71 12.45 -3.51
N PRO A 224 2.68 11.62 -3.69
CA PRO A 224 2.62 10.32 -3.06
C PRO A 224 3.44 9.29 -3.85
N VAL A 225 4.45 8.68 -3.22
CA VAL A 225 5.39 7.75 -3.89
C VAL A 225 5.46 6.46 -3.10
N LEU A 226 5.32 5.32 -3.77
CA LEU A 226 5.51 4.01 -3.14
C LEU A 226 6.94 3.87 -2.61
N ALA A 227 7.08 3.81 -1.30
CA ALA A 227 8.35 3.76 -0.59
C ALA A 227 8.71 2.36 -0.11
N THR A 228 7.73 1.59 0.34
CA THR A 228 7.97 0.26 0.93
C THR A 228 6.77 -0.65 0.72
N TYR A 229 7.06 -1.93 0.55
CA TYR A 229 6.08 -3.00 0.53
C TYR A 229 6.40 -3.99 1.66
N VAL A 230 5.53 -4.09 2.65
CA VAL A 230 5.68 -4.96 3.82
C VAL A 230 4.97 -6.27 3.55
N ALA A 231 5.72 -7.37 3.63
CA ALA A 231 5.26 -8.72 3.37
C ALA A 231 6.11 -9.71 4.17
N ASP A 232 5.52 -10.83 4.54
CA ASP A 232 6.24 -12.02 4.98
C ASP A 232 6.88 -12.75 3.79
N TYR A 233 7.60 -13.83 4.08
CA TYR A 233 8.47 -14.46 3.09
C TYR A 233 7.75 -14.99 1.83
N PRO A 234 6.61 -15.72 1.91
CA PRO A 234 5.92 -16.19 0.72
C PRO A 234 5.40 -15.03 -0.16
N GLU A 235 4.93 -13.95 0.44
CA GLU A 235 4.41 -12.75 -0.21
C GLU A 235 5.56 -11.92 -0.81
N GLN A 236 6.71 -11.84 -0.13
CA GLN A 236 7.93 -11.29 -0.71
C GLN A 236 8.33 -12.08 -1.96
N CYS A 237 8.20 -13.41 -1.93
CA CYS A 237 8.45 -14.21 -3.12
C CYS A 237 7.47 -13.92 -4.25
N LEU A 238 6.19 -13.69 -3.94
CA LEU A 238 5.18 -13.28 -4.92
C LEU A 238 5.52 -11.93 -5.56
N VAL A 239 5.81 -10.92 -4.74
CA VAL A 239 6.11 -9.55 -5.17
C VAL A 239 7.38 -9.49 -6.01
N THR A 240 8.40 -10.26 -5.65
CA THR A 240 9.71 -10.30 -6.34
C THR A 240 9.79 -11.29 -7.50
N CYS A 241 8.67 -11.98 -7.82
CA CYS A 241 8.62 -13.03 -8.83
C CYS A 241 9.64 -14.15 -8.57
N THR A 242 9.85 -14.52 -7.31
CA THR A 242 10.78 -15.58 -6.90
C THR A 242 10.07 -16.86 -6.49
N LYS A 243 10.80 -17.97 -6.62
CA LYS A 243 10.33 -19.27 -6.16
C LYS A 243 10.48 -19.33 -4.64
N TYR A 244 9.45 -19.80 -3.95
CA TYR A 244 9.57 -20.20 -2.54
C TYR A 244 10.80 -21.10 -2.30
N GLY A 245 11.56 -20.80 -1.25
CA GLY A 245 12.85 -21.44 -0.96
C GLY A 245 14.04 -20.82 -1.70
N THR A 246 13.89 -19.61 -2.26
CA THR A 246 15.00 -18.81 -2.82
C THR A 246 15.05 -17.42 -2.18
N CYS A 247 16.13 -16.68 -2.40
CA CYS A 247 16.24 -15.34 -1.83
C CYS A 247 15.42 -14.32 -2.64
N PRO A 248 14.51 -13.54 -2.01
CA PRO A 248 13.77 -12.48 -2.69
C PRO A 248 14.63 -11.22 -2.93
N ARG A 249 15.81 -11.11 -2.29
CA ARG A 249 16.69 -9.94 -2.36
C ARG A 249 17.87 -10.11 -3.31
N CYS A 250 18.39 -11.31 -3.49
CA CYS A 250 19.52 -11.60 -4.37
C CYS A 250 19.21 -12.78 -5.31
N GLN A 251 20.08 -13.01 -6.28
CA GLN A 251 19.89 -14.06 -7.29
C GLN A 251 20.34 -15.47 -6.83
N ALA A 252 20.54 -15.68 -5.52
CA ALA A 252 20.89 -16.98 -4.96
C ALA A 252 19.84 -18.06 -5.26
N LYS A 253 20.32 -19.23 -5.69
CA LYS A 253 19.51 -20.44 -5.85
C LYS A 253 19.23 -21.08 -4.49
N ALA A 254 18.29 -22.04 -4.47
CA ALA A 254 17.84 -22.69 -3.24
C ALA A 254 18.95 -23.48 -2.53
N ASP A 255 19.82 -24.10 -3.31
CA ASP A 255 21.00 -24.87 -2.90
C ASP A 255 22.21 -24.00 -2.53
N GLU A 256 22.11 -22.68 -2.70
CA GLU A 256 23.19 -21.73 -2.43
C GLU A 256 22.94 -20.87 -1.19
N LEU A 257 21.78 -21.02 -0.52
CA LEU A 257 21.37 -20.17 0.60
C LEU A 257 22.26 -20.31 1.85
N ASN A 258 22.97 -21.43 1.97
CA ASN A 258 23.92 -21.71 3.05
C ASN A 258 25.35 -21.24 2.74
N LEU A 259 25.60 -20.73 1.53
CA LEU A 259 26.93 -20.27 1.15
C LEU A 259 27.23 -18.91 1.79
N PRO A 260 28.45 -18.69 2.30
CA PRO A 260 28.84 -17.40 2.88
C PRO A 260 29.03 -16.30 1.83
N THR A 261 28.94 -16.64 0.53
CA THR A 261 29.14 -15.70 -0.57
C THR A 261 27.86 -14.93 -0.87
N THR A 262 27.96 -13.60 -0.85
CA THR A 262 26.86 -12.73 -1.25
C THR A 262 26.65 -12.83 -2.75
N LYS A 263 25.45 -13.22 -3.17
CA LYS A 263 25.05 -13.24 -4.59
C LYS A 263 24.58 -11.86 -5.04
N GLU A 264 24.57 -11.66 -6.35
CA GLU A 264 24.14 -10.41 -6.98
C GLU A 264 22.75 -9.97 -6.46
N ALA A 265 22.64 -8.71 -6.05
CA ALA A 265 21.38 -8.14 -5.59
C ALA A 265 20.38 -8.06 -6.75
N ARG A 266 19.11 -8.35 -6.48
CA ARG A 266 18.04 -8.15 -7.45
C ARG A 266 17.77 -6.66 -7.59
N THR A 267 17.65 -6.21 -8.84
CA THR A 267 17.28 -4.83 -9.14
C THR A 267 15.81 -4.74 -9.55
N GLN A 268 15.26 -3.53 -9.46
CA GLN A 268 13.91 -3.24 -9.96
C GLN A 268 13.81 -3.54 -11.46
N ARG A 269 14.83 -3.15 -12.24
CA ARG A 269 14.92 -3.41 -13.69
C ARG A 269 14.90 -4.91 -14.00
N TRP A 270 15.67 -5.70 -13.27
CA TRP A 270 15.68 -7.16 -13.42
C TRP A 270 14.29 -7.77 -13.13
N THR A 271 13.65 -7.33 -12.04
CA THR A 271 12.32 -7.85 -11.65
C THR A 271 11.25 -7.48 -12.68
N LEU A 272 11.27 -6.24 -13.18
CA LEU A 272 10.39 -5.79 -14.25
C LEU A 272 10.60 -6.60 -15.53
N GLN A 273 11.85 -6.86 -15.92
CA GLN A 273 12.15 -7.71 -17.08
C GLN A 273 11.54 -9.10 -16.91
N LYS A 274 11.68 -9.73 -15.74
CA LYS A 274 11.06 -11.04 -15.48
C LYS A 274 9.54 -11.00 -15.51
N ILE A 275 8.91 -9.92 -15.06
CA ILE A 275 7.46 -9.73 -15.17
C ILE A 275 7.04 -9.60 -16.64
N VAL A 276 7.83 -8.92 -17.47
CA VAL A 276 7.54 -8.74 -18.91
C VAL A 276 7.76 -10.05 -19.67
N GLU A 277 8.87 -10.76 -19.45
CA GLU A 277 9.14 -12.08 -20.04
C GLU A 277 8.08 -13.12 -19.65
N ALA A 278 7.46 -12.93 -18.48
CA ALA A 278 6.40 -13.77 -17.98
C ALA A 278 5.02 -13.48 -18.59
N ARG A 279 4.80 -12.34 -19.25
CA ARG A 279 3.48 -11.92 -19.80
C ARG A 279 3.19 -12.55 -21.15
#